data_AF-A0A251ZBK9-F1
#
_entry.id   AF-A0A251ZBK9-F1
#
_cell.length_a   1.000
_cell.length_b   1.000
_cell.length_c   1.000
_cell.angle_alpha   90.00
_cell.angle_beta   90.00
_cell.angle_gamma   90.00
#
_symmetry.space_group_name_H-M   'P 1'
#
loop_
_entity.id
_entity.type
_entity.pdbx_description
1 polymer ?
#
loop_
_entity_poly.entity_id
_entity_poly.type
_entity_poly.pdbx_seq_one_letter_code
_entity_poly.pdbx_strand_id
1 'polypeptide(L)'
;MACPYLFVLAANSGDLPSIAAENCLDELHSRVLSTGFCLRIHRCPNDWKSDIETLVEQGEAVAEGHNPLAGEKGSLLCCDAIIPYYEPSKHWLGIYKPMENKWEIVDRFLLSDADNETCWFYPTENGTYLSWHSRLKLTTKPGKLAEPELLEKVDTYSREKLHVLWSLMADEEEMTCVGITYKNLRIDWGIVSCKPEAFSTWSSFTVNDMEAKPLEVISTISTTRKITTSGLARH
;
A
#
# COMPACT_ATOMS: atom_id res chain seq x y z
N MET A 1 -9.65 -23.01 -10.86
CA MET A 1 -8.25 -23.41 -10.62
C MET A 1 -7.54 -22.13 -10.23
N ALA A 2 -7.02 -22.07 -9.00
CA ALA A 2 -6.36 -20.87 -8.48
C ALA A 2 -5.07 -20.59 -9.26
N CYS A 3 -4.63 -19.33 -9.28
CA CYS A 3 -3.35 -18.91 -9.83
C CYS A 3 -2.24 -19.85 -9.33
N PRO A 4 -1.42 -20.44 -10.21
CA PRO A 4 -0.44 -21.43 -9.79
C PRO A 4 0.77 -20.79 -9.11
N TYR A 5 0.91 -19.47 -9.14
CA TYR A 5 2.14 -18.81 -8.67
C TYR A 5 2.00 -18.18 -7.29
N LEU A 6 3.06 -18.37 -6.51
CA LEU A 6 3.31 -17.68 -5.25
C LEU A 6 4.45 -16.69 -5.46
N PHE A 7 4.26 -15.45 -5.00
CA PHE A 7 5.19 -14.35 -5.18
C PHE A 7 5.92 -14.07 -3.86
N VAL A 8 7.24 -14.19 -3.82
CA VAL A 8 8.03 -14.11 -2.58
C VAL A 8 9.05 -12.99 -2.70
N LEU A 9 9.10 -12.09 -1.73
CA LEU A 9 10.10 -11.03 -1.69
C LEU A 9 11.28 -11.45 -0.81
N ALA A 10 12.49 -11.16 -1.26
CA ALA A 10 13.74 -11.45 -0.58
C ALA A 10 14.65 -10.21 -0.55
N ALA A 11 15.50 -10.11 0.47
CA ALA A 11 16.54 -9.09 0.50
C ALA A 11 17.64 -9.39 -0.51
N ASN A 12 17.96 -10.67 -0.74
CA ASN A 12 18.96 -11.11 -1.70
C ASN A 12 18.49 -12.29 -2.54
N SER A 13 19.05 -12.45 -3.73
CA SER A 13 18.79 -13.60 -4.62
C SER A 13 19.13 -14.95 -3.99
N GLY A 14 20.18 -14.98 -3.17
CA GLY A 14 20.66 -16.19 -2.46
C GLY A 14 19.74 -16.64 -1.34
N ASP A 15 18.85 -15.77 -0.87
CA ASP A 15 17.87 -16.11 0.16
C ASP A 15 16.73 -16.94 -0.43
N LEU A 16 16.43 -16.81 -1.74
CA LEU A 16 15.36 -17.52 -2.43
C LEU A 16 15.74 -18.99 -2.69
N PRO A 17 15.18 -19.96 -1.95
CA PRO A 17 15.51 -21.37 -2.14
C PRO A 17 14.92 -21.90 -3.46
N SER A 18 15.61 -22.84 -4.10
CA SER A 18 15.09 -23.47 -5.33
C SER A 18 13.82 -24.28 -5.08
N ILE A 19 13.74 -24.97 -3.93
CA ILE A 19 12.57 -25.73 -3.49
C ILE A 19 12.39 -25.50 -1.99
N ALA A 20 11.18 -25.19 -1.54
CA ALA A 20 10.87 -24.98 -0.13
C ALA A 20 9.45 -25.39 0.25
N ALA A 21 9.23 -25.64 1.54
CA ALA A 21 7.89 -25.70 2.11
C ALA A 21 7.33 -24.27 2.27
N GLU A 22 6.00 -24.12 2.26
CA GLU A 22 5.33 -22.81 2.30
C GLU A 22 5.70 -21.99 3.55
N ASN A 23 5.79 -22.63 4.72
CA ASN A 23 6.18 -21.97 5.97
C ASN A 23 7.58 -21.34 5.92
N CYS A 24 8.51 -21.93 5.16
CA CYS A 24 9.85 -21.35 4.97
C CYS A 24 9.78 -20.09 4.09
N LEU A 25 8.91 -20.08 3.08
CA LEU A 25 8.66 -18.92 2.23
C LEU A 25 7.93 -17.81 2.99
N ASP A 26 6.98 -18.16 3.88
CA ASP A 26 6.30 -17.22 4.78
C ASP A 26 7.29 -16.49 5.70
N GLU A 27 8.18 -17.23 6.36
CA GLU A 27 9.20 -16.67 7.25
C GLU A 27 10.20 -15.78 6.51
N LEU A 28 10.57 -16.15 5.28
CA LEU A 28 11.47 -15.34 4.46
C LEU A 28 10.80 -14.05 4.01
N HIS A 29 9.58 -14.14 3.47
CA HIS A 29 8.83 -13.01 2.95
C HIS A 29 8.56 -11.96 4.02
N SER A 30 8.10 -12.41 5.19
CA SER A 30 7.71 -11.53 6.31
C SER A 30 8.86 -10.70 6.89
N ARG A 31 10.11 -11.08 6.65
CA ARG A 31 11.30 -10.29 7.05
C ARG A 31 11.51 -9.09 6.14
N VAL A 32 11.09 -9.19 4.87
CA VAL A 32 11.29 -8.16 3.86
C VAL A 32 10.09 -7.21 3.85
N LEU A 33 8.88 -7.75 3.68
CA LEU A 33 7.68 -6.94 3.60
C LEU A 33 7.02 -6.75 4.96
N SER A 34 7.72 -6.02 5.85
CA SER A 34 7.33 -5.82 7.26
C SER A 34 6.80 -4.42 7.57
N THR A 35 6.82 -3.52 6.59
CA THR A 35 6.35 -2.14 6.73
C THR A 35 5.48 -1.72 5.54
N GLY A 36 4.72 -0.67 5.74
CA GLY A 36 3.90 -0.05 4.71
C GLY A 36 3.26 1.22 5.22
N PHE A 37 2.25 1.70 4.51
CA PHE A 37 1.49 2.88 4.88
C PHE A 37 0.01 2.63 4.67
N CYS A 38 -0.83 3.23 5.49
CA CYS A 38 -2.23 3.39 5.19
C CYS A 38 -2.44 4.77 4.59
N LEU A 39 -3.24 4.86 3.53
CA LEU A 39 -3.67 6.11 2.92
C LEU A 39 -5.20 6.14 2.85
N ARG A 40 -5.77 7.19 3.43
CA ARG A 40 -7.18 7.54 3.27
C ARG A 40 -7.27 8.89 2.59
N ILE A 41 -8.19 9.02 1.63
CA ILE A 41 -8.48 10.27 0.96
C ILE A 41 -9.99 10.48 0.97
N HIS A 42 -10.41 11.63 1.46
CA HIS A 42 -11.79 12.09 1.47
C HIS A 42 -11.91 13.33 0.60
N ARG A 43 -12.92 13.36 -0.29
CA ARG A 43 -13.34 14.58 -0.96
C ARG A 43 -14.12 15.44 0.03
N CYS A 44 -13.77 16.71 0.12
CA CYS A 44 -14.53 17.69 0.91
C CYS A 44 -15.81 18.12 0.20
N PRO A 45 -16.84 18.58 0.94
CA PRO A 45 -17.97 19.30 0.35
C PRO A 45 -17.53 20.48 -0.51
N ASN A 46 -18.32 20.83 -1.54
CA ASN A 46 -17.97 21.94 -2.45
C ASN A 46 -17.92 23.31 -1.74
N ASP A 47 -18.66 23.48 -0.64
CA ASP A 47 -18.69 24.66 0.21
C ASP A 47 -17.84 24.53 1.47
N TRP A 48 -16.88 23.58 1.47
CA TRP A 48 -15.94 23.37 2.55
C TRP A 48 -15.12 24.63 2.84
N LYS A 49 -15.13 25.08 4.10
CA LYS A 49 -14.45 26.30 4.56
C LYS A 49 -13.51 26.09 5.74
N SER A 50 -13.48 24.90 6.32
CA SER A 50 -12.58 24.61 7.45
C SER A 50 -11.18 24.25 6.93
N ASP A 51 -10.18 24.35 7.80
CA ASP A 51 -8.80 23.96 7.56
C ASP A 51 -8.36 22.83 8.50
N ILE A 52 -7.20 22.24 8.24
CA ILE A 52 -6.72 21.08 9.02
C ILE A 52 -6.39 21.50 10.45
N GLU A 53 -5.84 22.69 10.63
CA GLU A 53 -5.53 23.29 11.93
C GLU A 53 -6.78 23.30 12.82
N THR A 54 -7.89 23.81 12.31
CA THR A 54 -9.19 23.84 12.99
C THR A 54 -9.69 22.44 13.32
N LEU A 55 -9.59 21.50 12.38
CA LEU A 55 -10.00 20.10 12.62
C LEU A 55 -9.17 19.42 13.71
N VAL A 56 -7.87 19.70 13.78
CA VAL A 56 -6.99 19.15 14.82
C VAL A 56 -7.30 19.79 16.17
N GLU A 57 -7.50 21.10 16.22
CA GLU A 57 -7.88 21.84 17.44
C GLU A 57 -9.22 21.36 18.03
N GLN A 58 -10.18 21.05 17.17
CA GLN A 58 -11.48 20.50 17.54
C GLN A 58 -11.44 19.00 17.89
N GLY A 59 -10.32 18.32 17.63
CA GLY A 59 -10.15 16.90 17.91
C GLY A 59 -10.85 15.98 16.90
N GLU A 60 -11.11 16.46 15.69
CA GLU A 60 -11.74 15.71 14.60
C GLU A 60 -10.69 15.03 13.72
N ALA A 61 -9.62 15.75 13.36
CA ALA A 61 -8.46 15.20 12.67
C ALA A 61 -7.47 14.61 13.69
N VAL A 62 -7.60 13.31 13.96
CA VAL A 62 -6.83 12.58 14.98
C VAL A 62 -5.85 11.57 14.40
N ALA A 63 -4.92 11.09 15.22
CA ALA A 63 -3.86 10.18 14.78
C ALA A 63 -4.35 8.77 14.40
N GLU A 64 -5.56 8.41 14.84
CA GLU A 64 -6.26 7.18 14.48
C GLU A 64 -6.83 7.21 13.05
N GLY A 65 -6.88 8.39 12.41
CA GLY A 65 -7.38 8.53 11.04
C GLY A 65 -8.90 8.40 10.93
N HIS A 66 -9.65 8.78 11.97
CA HIS A 66 -11.11 8.87 11.89
C HIS A 66 -11.50 9.91 10.83
N ASN A 67 -12.60 9.68 10.12
CA ASN A 67 -13.09 10.61 9.11
C ASN A 67 -13.63 11.89 9.78
N PRO A 68 -12.98 13.06 9.64
CA PRO A 68 -13.45 14.31 10.25
C PRO A 68 -14.72 14.84 9.54
N LEU A 69 -14.99 14.36 8.31
CA LEU A 69 -16.13 14.78 7.50
C LEU A 69 -17.34 13.82 7.65
N ALA A 70 -17.37 13.00 8.70
CA ALA A 70 -18.45 12.04 8.91
C ALA A 70 -19.77 12.77 9.18
N GLY A 71 -20.73 12.64 8.26
CA GLY A 71 -22.03 13.30 8.34
C GLY A 71 -22.15 14.57 7.50
N GLU A 72 -21.04 15.06 6.94
CA GLU A 72 -21.04 16.21 6.04
C GLU A 72 -21.64 15.86 4.67
N LYS A 73 -22.64 16.62 4.24
CA LYS A 73 -23.31 16.38 2.96
C LYS A 73 -22.38 16.71 1.81
N GLY A 74 -22.06 15.72 0.98
CA GLY A 74 -21.15 15.87 -0.16
C GLY A 74 -19.71 15.45 0.12
N SER A 75 -19.40 15.00 1.33
CA SER A 75 -18.17 14.27 1.62
C SER A 75 -18.20 12.86 1.01
N LEU A 76 -17.07 12.42 0.43
CA LEU A 76 -16.93 11.10 -0.19
C LEU A 76 -15.58 10.47 0.16
N LEU A 77 -15.58 9.20 0.57
CA LEU A 77 -14.35 8.41 0.69
C LEU A 77 -13.88 8.01 -0.73
N CYS A 78 -12.75 8.56 -1.16
CA CYS A 78 -12.17 8.30 -2.48
C CYS A 78 -11.14 7.18 -2.46
N CYS A 79 -10.40 7.04 -1.35
CA CYS A 79 -9.38 6.01 -1.18
C CYS A 79 -9.34 5.55 0.28
N ASP A 80 -9.24 4.24 0.49
CA ASP A 80 -8.85 3.61 1.75
C ASP A 80 -7.95 2.42 1.40
N ALA A 81 -6.65 2.60 1.50
CA ALA A 81 -5.68 1.65 0.99
C ALA A 81 -4.58 1.36 2.01
N ILE A 82 -4.09 0.13 2.00
CA ILE A 82 -2.81 -0.25 2.59
C ILE A 82 -1.82 -0.49 1.45
N ILE A 83 -0.70 0.20 1.53
CA ILE A 83 0.38 0.15 0.54
C ILE A 83 1.59 -0.44 1.26
N PRO A 84 1.92 -1.73 1.04
CA PRO A 84 3.14 -2.29 1.57
C PRO A 84 4.35 -1.57 0.94
N TYR A 85 5.41 -1.40 1.72
CA TYR A 85 6.60 -0.70 1.26
C TYR A 85 7.56 -1.66 0.57
N TYR A 86 7.81 -1.44 -0.73
CA TYR A 86 8.81 -2.16 -1.51
C TYR A 86 9.92 -1.20 -1.91
N GLU A 87 11.16 -1.71 -1.97
CA GLU A 87 12.28 -1.01 -2.56
C GLU A 87 12.70 -1.74 -3.84
N PRO A 88 12.20 -1.34 -5.03
CA PRO A 88 12.49 -2.04 -6.27
C PRO A 88 13.98 -2.23 -6.57
N SER A 89 14.81 -1.26 -6.17
CA SER A 89 16.26 -1.31 -6.33
C SER A 89 16.99 -2.26 -5.37
N LYS A 90 16.33 -2.76 -4.32
CA LYS A 90 16.95 -3.62 -3.29
C LYS A 90 16.28 -4.98 -3.14
N HIS A 91 14.97 -5.06 -3.36
CA HIS A 91 14.21 -6.28 -3.12
C HIS A 91 14.21 -7.18 -4.36
N TRP A 92 14.43 -8.47 -4.11
CA TRP A 92 14.31 -9.52 -5.11
C TRP A 92 12.89 -10.11 -5.08
N LEU A 93 12.40 -10.52 -6.24
CA LEU A 93 11.14 -11.24 -6.38
C LEU A 93 11.43 -12.67 -6.86
N GLY A 94 10.96 -13.66 -6.09
CA GLY A 94 10.95 -15.08 -6.46
C GLY A 94 9.54 -15.52 -6.84
N ILE A 95 9.43 -16.22 -7.97
CA ILE A 95 8.16 -16.76 -8.47
C ILE A 95 8.19 -18.26 -8.28
N TYR A 96 7.23 -18.80 -7.53
CA TYR A 96 7.17 -20.21 -7.22
C TYR A 96 5.93 -20.86 -7.81
N LYS A 97 6.07 -22.07 -8.34
CA LYS A 97 4.94 -22.94 -8.74
C LYS A 97 4.76 -24.05 -7.70
N PRO A 98 3.57 -24.66 -7.61
CA PRO A 98 3.30 -25.68 -6.62
C PRO A 98 3.92 -27.01 -7.07
N MET A 99 4.49 -27.73 -6.12
CA MET A 99 4.95 -29.11 -6.21
C MET A 99 4.25 -29.90 -5.09
N GLU A 100 4.31 -31.23 -5.11
CA GLU A 100 3.74 -32.05 -4.02
C GLU A 100 4.26 -31.60 -2.65
N ASN A 101 3.36 -30.98 -1.85
CA ASN A 101 3.61 -30.42 -0.52
C ASN A 101 4.75 -29.37 -0.43
N LYS A 102 5.19 -28.80 -1.57
CA LYS A 102 6.32 -27.86 -1.66
C LYS A 102 6.08 -26.85 -2.78
N TRP A 103 7.03 -25.94 -2.91
CA TRP A 103 7.07 -24.90 -3.92
C TRP A 103 8.43 -24.94 -4.63
N GLU A 104 8.43 -24.91 -5.96
CA GLU A 104 9.63 -24.87 -6.80
C GLU A 104 9.75 -23.50 -7.46
N ILE A 105 10.94 -22.90 -7.40
CA ILE A 105 11.20 -21.61 -8.03
C ILE A 105 11.15 -21.75 -9.56
N VAL A 106 10.44 -20.85 -10.21
CA VAL A 106 10.33 -20.71 -11.66
C VAL A 106 11.22 -19.59 -12.16
N ASP A 107 11.30 -18.51 -11.39
CA ASP A 107 12.08 -17.33 -11.75
C ASP A 107 12.50 -16.57 -10.49
N ARG A 108 13.59 -15.81 -10.60
CA ARG A 108 14.02 -14.81 -9.63
C ARG A 108 14.77 -13.68 -10.28
N PHE A 109 14.48 -12.45 -9.87
CA PHE A 109 15.13 -11.26 -10.39
C PHE A 109 15.01 -10.10 -9.39
N LEU A 110 15.84 -9.07 -9.57
CA LEU A 110 15.75 -7.86 -8.78
C LEU A 110 14.52 -7.09 -9.24
N LEU A 111 13.70 -6.57 -8.33
CA LEU A 111 12.41 -6.00 -8.69
C LEU A 111 12.52 -4.81 -9.67
N SER A 112 13.65 -4.10 -9.69
CA SER A 112 13.97 -3.06 -10.67
C SER A 112 14.13 -3.55 -12.10
N ASP A 113 14.26 -4.87 -12.31
CA ASP A 113 14.36 -5.49 -13.65
C ASP A 113 12.99 -5.85 -14.23
N ALA A 114 11.89 -5.65 -13.49
CA ALA A 114 10.53 -5.73 -14.04
C ALA A 114 10.17 -4.46 -14.83
N ASP A 115 9.23 -4.60 -15.75
CA ASP A 115 8.68 -3.45 -16.47
C ASP A 115 7.90 -2.53 -15.53
N ASN A 116 7.74 -1.27 -15.91
CA ASN A 116 7.03 -0.28 -15.12
C ASN A 116 5.64 -0.03 -15.72
N GLU A 117 4.66 0.11 -14.86
CA GLU A 117 3.31 0.56 -15.21
C GLU A 117 2.94 1.71 -14.27
N THR A 118 2.26 2.72 -14.79
CA THR A 118 1.85 3.90 -14.02
C THR A 118 0.36 3.84 -13.74
N CYS A 119 -0.05 4.19 -12.53
CA CYS A 119 -1.46 4.27 -12.17
C CYS A 119 -1.79 5.57 -11.43
N TRP A 120 -3.07 5.95 -11.51
CA TRP A 120 -3.63 7.03 -10.71
C TRP A 120 -4.00 6.48 -9.35
N PHE A 121 -3.22 6.85 -8.33
CA PHE A 121 -3.51 6.50 -6.94
C PHE A 121 -4.25 7.61 -6.18
N TYR A 122 -4.12 8.85 -6.67
CA TYR A 122 -4.82 10.03 -6.16
C TYR A 122 -6.04 10.38 -7.01
N PRO A 123 -7.02 11.12 -6.45
CA PRO A 123 -8.15 11.62 -7.22
C PRO A 123 -7.70 12.43 -8.44
N THR A 124 -8.43 12.27 -9.55
CA THR A 124 -8.23 13.03 -10.78
C THR A 124 -9.33 14.06 -11.03
N GLU A 125 -10.41 14.03 -10.25
CA GLU A 125 -11.50 14.98 -10.35
C GLU A 125 -11.15 16.30 -9.65
N ASN A 126 -11.60 17.42 -10.22
CA ASN A 126 -11.38 18.72 -9.58
C ASN A 126 -12.09 18.82 -8.25
N GLY A 127 -11.42 19.35 -7.22
CA GLY A 127 -11.99 19.50 -5.89
C GLY A 127 -10.96 19.69 -4.79
N THR A 128 -11.45 19.79 -3.56
CA THR A 128 -10.64 19.84 -2.33
C THR A 128 -10.72 18.50 -1.62
N TYR A 129 -9.59 18.04 -1.10
CA TYR A 129 -9.45 16.72 -0.50
C TYR A 129 -8.69 16.81 0.83
N LEU A 130 -9.07 15.93 1.76
CA LEU A 130 -8.31 15.64 2.97
C LEU A 130 -7.73 14.24 2.85
N SER A 131 -6.41 14.12 2.95
CA SER A 131 -5.75 12.84 3.10
C SER A 131 -5.26 12.64 4.53
N TRP A 132 -5.35 11.39 4.98
CA TRP A 132 -4.66 10.91 6.16
C TRP A 132 -3.73 9.77 5.76
N HIS A 133 -2.49 9.81 6.22
CA HIS A 133 -1.58 8.69 6.09
C HIS A 133 -0.82 8.40 7.37
N SER A 134 -0.49 7.12 7.57
CA SER A 134 0.30 6.67 8.72
C SER A 134 1.15 5.48 8.32
N ARG A 135 2.39 5.45 8.84
CA ARG A 135 3.26 4.28 8.71
C ARG A 135 2.65 3.09 9.42
N LEU A 136 2.85 1.91 8.87
CA LEU A 136 2.36 0.65 9.40
C LEU A 136 3.53 -0.30 9.64
N LYS A 137 3.46 -1.03 10.75
CA LYS A 137 4.11 -2.34 10.89
C LYS A 137 3.17 -3.41 10.37
N LEU A 138 3.67 -4.23 9.46
CA LEU A 138 2.91 -5.27 8.78
C LEU A 138 3.43 -6.66 9.16
N THR A 139 2.52 -7.62 9.16
CA THR A 139 2.85 -9.04 9.04
C THR A 139 2.15 -9.55 7.79
N THR A 140 2.93 -10.05 6.85
CA THR A 140 2.49 -10.40 5.50
C THR A 140 2.77 -11.86 5.20
N LYS A 141 2.13 -12.37 4.15
CA LYS A 141 2.39 -13.67 3.55
C LYS A 141 2.88 -13.48 2.12
N PRO A 142 3.51 -14.51 1.53
CA PRO A 142 3.82 -14.51 0.12
C PRO A 142 2.59 -14.17 -0.71
N GLY A 143 2.83 -13.36 -1.74
CA GLY A 143 1.79 -12.78 -2.55
C GLY A 143 1.07 -13.81 -3.41
N LYS A 144 -0.22 -13.57 -3.64
CA LYS A 144 -1.08 -14.31 -4.57
C LYS A 144 -1.83 -13.30 -5.43
N LEU A 145 -2.32 -13.71 -6.60
CA LEU A 145 -3.18 -12.81 -7.37
C LEU A 145 -4.50 -12.58 -6.64
N ALA A 146 -4.98 -11.34 -6.63
CA ALA A 146 -6.23 -10.96 -5.97
C ALA A 146 -7.47 -11.64 -6.59
N GLU A 147 -7.50 -11.76 -7.92
CA GLU A 147 -8.64 -12.28 -8.69
C GLU A 147 -8.18 -13.39 -9.65
N PRO A 148 -7.66 -14.52 -9.12
CA PRO A 148 -7.00 -15.55 -9.92
C PRO A 148 -7.93 -16.23 -10.94
N GLU A 149 -9.24 -16.18 -10.74
CA GLU A 149 -10.27 -16.69 -11.65
C GLU A 149 -10.38 -15.91 -12.97
N LEU A 150 -9.89 -14.66 -13.02
CA LEU A 150 -9.83 -13.87 -14.23
C LEU A 150 -8.69 -14.31 -15.16
N LEU A 151 -7.79 -15.17 -14.68
CA LEU A 151 -6.78 -15.76 -15.54
C LEU A 151 -7.38 -16.82 -16.45
N GLU A 152 -7.00 -16.76 -17.74
CA GLU A 152 -7.23 -17.87 -18.66
C GLU A 152 -6.59 -19.16 -18.11
N LYS A 153 -7.35 -20.26 -18.17
CA LYS A 153 -6.95 -21.55 -17.61
C LYS A 153 -5.71 -22.05 -18.34
N VAL A 154 -4.59 -22.05 -17.62
CA VAL A 154 -3.26 -22.52 -18.03
C VAL A 154 -2.52 -21.50 -18.88
N ASP A 155 -1.71 -20.68 -18.20
CA ASP A 155 -0.62 -19.98 -18.89
C ASP A 155 0.70 -20.31 -18.21
N THR A 156 1.74 -20.38 -19.03
CA THR A 156 3.11 -20.50 -18.58
C THR A 156 3.54 -19.15 -18.01
N TYR A 157 4.31 -19.16 -16.94
CA TYR A 157 4.88 -17.94 -16.39
C TYR A 157 5.67 -17.17 -17.46
N SER A 158 5.42 -15.86 -17.58
CA SER A 158 6.21 -14.97 -18.41
C SER A 158 6.54 -13.69 -17.64
N ARG A 159 7.84 -13.40 -17.49
CA ARG A 159 8.32 -12.22 -16.75
C ARG A 159 7.81 -10.91 -17.36
N GLU A 160 7.65 -10.84 -18.68
CA GLU A 160 7.17 -9.65 -19.40
C GLU A 160 5.72 -9.25 -19.03
N LYS A 161 5.02 -10.08 -18.26
CA LYS A 161 3.69 -9.79 -17.74
C LYS A 161 3.73 -9.23 -16.32
N LEU A 162 4.91 -9.14 -15.70
CA LEU A 162 5.11 -8.53 -14.38
C LEU A 162 5.44 -7.05 -14.54
N HIS A 163 4.71 -6.21 -13.83
CA HIS A 163 4.98 -4.78 -13.78
C HIS A 163 5.05 -4.27 -12.34
N VAL A 164 5.98 -3.35 -12.09
CA VAL A 164 6.00 -2.52 -10.88
C VAL A 164 5.06 -1.34 -11.12
N LEU A 165 4.10 -1.15 -10.21
CA LEU A 165 3.13 -0.06 -10.29
C LEU A 165 3.65 1.19 -9.61
N TRP A 166 3.68 2.30 -10.35
CA TRP A 166 4.09 3.61 -9.86
C TRP A 166 2.93 4.60 -9.80
N SER A 167 2.83 5.33 -8.71
CA SER A 167 1.82 6.39 -8.56
C SER A 167 2.23 7.64 -9.32
N LEU A 168 1.34 8.16 -10.18
CA LEU A 168 1.59 9.37 -10.98
C LEU A 168 1.51 10.70 -10.21
N MET A 169 0.99 10.69 -8.98
CA MET A 169 0.58 11.92 -8.28
C MET A 169 1.29 12.14 -6.94
N ALA A 170 2.21 11.25 -6.55
CA ALA A 170 2.97 11.41 -5.33
C ALA A 170 4.28 12.15 -5.64
N ASP A 171 4.33 13.45 -5.33
CA ASP A 171 5.59 14.20 -5.21
C ASP A 171 6.40 13.76 -3.96
N GLU A 172 5.84 12.88 -3.13
CA GLU A 172 6.50 12.33 -1.94
C GLU A 172 7.39 11.15 -2.31
N GLU A 173 8.68 11.27 -1.97
CA GLU A 173 9.76 10.28 -2.20
C GLU A 173 9.39 8.87 -1.66
N GLU A 174 8.53 8.81 -0.63
CA GLU A 174 8.07 7.57 0.02
C GLU A 174 6.93 6.84 -0.71
N MET A 175 6.23 7.48 -1.67
CA MET A 175 5.01 6.93 -2.30
C MET A 175 5.14 6.69 -3.81
N THR A 176 6.29 6.19 -4.24
CA THR A 176 6.58 5.98 -5.66
C THR A 176 6.12 4.60 -6.14
N CYS A 177 6.39 3.52 -5.42
CA CYS A 177 5.93 2.15 -5.75
C CYS A 177 4.70 1.74 -4.93
N VAL A 178 3.56 1.50 -5.59
CA VAL A 178 2.26 1.22 -4.93
C VAL A 178 1.78 -0.21 -5.08
N GLY A 179 2.48 -1.03 -5.86
CA GLY A 179 2.15 -2.44 -6.02
C GLY A 179 2.92 -3.12 -7.14
N ILE A 180 2.57 -4.38 -7.35
CA ILE A 180 3.10 -5.20 -8.45
C ILE A 180 1.90 -5.90 -9.10
N THR A 181 1.87 -5.93 -10.43
CA THR A 181 0.88 -6.67 -11.20
C THR A 181 1.51 -7.85 -11.92
N TYR A 182 0.74 -8.92 -12.09
CA TYR A 182 1.04 -9.98 -13.04
C TYR A 182 -0.16 -10.15 -13.94
N LYS A 183 0.03 -9.97 -15.26
CA LYS A 183 -1.07 -9.98 -16.25
C LYS A 183 -2.22 -9.02 -15.89
N ASN A 184 -1.85 -7.80 -15.52
CA ASN A 184 -2.79 -6.74 -15.12
C ASN A 184 -3.63 -7.06 -13.86
N LEU A 185 -3.31 -8.15 -13.15
CA LEU A 185 -3.91 -8.47 -11.85
C LEU A 185 -2.92 -8.12 -10.75
N ARG A 186 -3.41 -7.41 -9.73
CA ARG A 186 -2.60 -7.04 -8.57
C ARG A 186 -2.18 -8.28 -7.78
N ILE A 187 -0.93 -8.30 -7.35
CA ILE A 187 -0.45 -9.23 -6.33
C ILE A 187 -0.88 -8.71 -4.96
N ASP A 188 -1.69 -9.50 -4.26
CA ASP A 188 -2.08 -9.29 -2.87
C ASP A 188 -1.14 -10.05 -1.92
N TRP A 189 -0.66 -9.37 -0.88
CA TRP A 189 0.41 -9.84 0.02
C TRP A 189 -0.11 -10.47 1.31
N GLY A 190 -1.38 -10.90 1.31
CA GLY A 190 -1.97 -11.67 2.41
C GLY A 190 -1.70 -11.05 3.77
N ILE A 191 -2.06 -9.78 3.95
CA ILE A 191 -1.80 -9.03 5.19
C ILE A 191 -2.49 -9.74 6.36
N VAL A 192 -1.69 -10.26 7.29
CA VAL A 192 -2.14 -10.99 8.49
C VAL A 192 -2.40 -10.02 9.64
N SER A 193 -1.55 -9.01 9.80
CA SER A 193 -1.74 -7.96 10.78
C SER A 193 -1.19 -6.63 10.30
N CYS A 194 -1.84 -5.54 10.70
CA CYS A 194 -1.39 -4.18 10.47
C CYS A 194 -1.50 -3.37 11.77
N LYS A 195 -0.42 -2.72 12.17
CA LYS A 195 -0.40 -1.83 13.34
C LYS A 195 0.14 -0.47 12.92
N PRO A 196 -0.67 0.59 12.98
CA PRO A 196 -0.15 1.92 12.69
C PRO A 196 0.86 2.38 13.73
N GLU A 197 1.81 3.19 13.30
CA GLU A 197 2.77 3.85 14.17
C GLU A 197 2.12 4.98 14.98
N ALA A 198 2.88 5.54 15.92
CA ALA A 198 2.38 6.59 16.80
C ALA A 198 2.05 7.90 16.07
N PHE A 199 2.69 8.14 14.93
CA PHE A 199 2.54 9.34 14.13
C PHE A 199 1.67 9.07 12.90
N SER A 200 0.91 10.09 12.55
CA SER A 200 0.24 10.17 11.26
C SER A 200 0.28 11.59 10.75
N THR A 201 -0.02 11.76 9.48
CA THR A 201 -0.01 13.04 8.81
C THR A 201 -1.34 13.24 8.12
N TRP A 202 -1.92 14.42 8.36
CA TRP A 202 -3.07 14.93 7.66
C TRP A 202 -2.61 15.96 6.65
N SER A 203 -3.11 15.90 5.42
CA SER A 203 -2.83 16.89 4.38
C SER A 203 -4.12 17.31 3.68
N SER A 204 -4.21 18.59 3.34
CA SER A 204 -5.30 19.19 2.57
C SER A 204 -4.71 19.56 1.23
N PHE A 205 -5.37 19.18 0.15
CA PHE A 205 -4.90 19.46 -1.19
C PHE A 205 -6.07 19.72 -2.13
N THR A 206 -5.79 20.45 -3.20
CA THR A 206 -6.70 20.62 -4.32
C THR A 206 -6.23 19.80 -5.51
N VAL A 207 -7.21 19.38 -6.31
CA VAL A 207 -6.97 18.86 -7.66
C VAL A 207 -7.61 19.82 -8.65
N ASN A 208 -6.83 20.21 -9.67
CA ASN A 208 -7.28 21.00 -10.81
C ASN A 208 -6.61 20.49 -12.10
N ASP A 209 -7.35 19.70 -12.88
CA ASP A 209 -6.90 19.05 -14.11
C ASP A 209 -6.52 20.02 -15.25
N MET A 210 -6.89 21.30 -15.11
CA MET A 210 -6.53 22.35 -16.06
C MET A 210 -5.18 23.01 -15.78
N GLU A 211 -4.58 22.75 -14.61
CA GLU A 211 -3.30 23.33 -14.21
C GLU A 211 -2.10 22.47 -14.63
N ALA A 212 -0.95 23.12 -14.83
CA ALA A 212 0.29 22.41 -15.18
C ALA A 212 0.76 21.45 -14.06
N LYS A 213 0.42 21.77 -12.81
CA LYS A 213 0.58 20.90 -11.65
C LYS A 213 -0.82 20.58 -11.09
N PRO A 214 -1.44 19.46 -11.50
CA PRO A 214 -2.83 19.19 -11.16
C PRO A 214 -3.10 18.98 -9.67
N LEU A 215 -2.09 18.68 -8.85
CA LEU A 215 -2.21 18.52 -7.40
C LEU A 215 -1.42 19.60 -6.67
N GLU A 216 -2.11 20.33 -5.78
CA GLU A 216 -1.51 21.36 -4.93
C GLU A 216 -1.80 21.06 -3.46
N VAL A 217 -0.76 20.79 -2.66
CA VAL A 217 -0.87 20.63 -1.21
C VAL A 217 -1.01 22.01 -0.57
N ILE A 218 -2.13 22.24 0.12
CA ILE A 218 -2.47 23.49 0.80
C ILE A 218 -1.83 23.53 2.19
N SER A 219 -2.02 22.47 2.98
CA SER A 219 -1.51 22.37 4.35
C SER A 219 -1.27 20.93 4.77
N THR A 220 -0.38 20.74 5.73
CA THR A 220 0.00 19.44 6.27
C THR A 220 0.25 19.56 7.78
N ILE A 221 -0.32 18.64 8.56
CA ILE A 221 -0.12 18.56 10.02
C ILE A 221 0.16 17.13 10.44
N SER A 222 1.17 16.96 11.28
CA SER A 222 1.46 15.68 11.94
C SER A 222 0.74 15.58 13.28
N THR A 223 -0.02 14.50 13.47
CA THR A 223 -0.72 14.18 14.72
C THR A 223 -0.09 12.97 15.40
N THR A 224 -0.10 12.95 16.73
CA THR A 224 0.47 11.84 17.53
C THR A 224 -0.62 11.20 18.38
N ARG A 225 -0.69 9.87 18.42
CA ARG A 225 -1.60 9.16 19.32
C ARG A 225 -1.25 9.48 20.77
N LYS A 226 -2.27 9.86 21.55
CA LYS A 226 -2.10 9.98 23.01
C LYS A 226 -1.91 8.57 23.57
N ILE A 227 -0.72 8.29 24.11
CA ILE A 227 -0.48 7.05 24.85
C ILE A 227 -1.28 7.15 26.15
N THR A 228 -2.44 6.52 26.20
CA THR A 228 -3.17 6.35 27.45
C THR A 228 -2.41 5.34 28.31
N THR A 229 -1.65 5.81 29.29
CA THR A 229 -1.10 4.95 30.36
C THR A 229 -2.25 4.49 31.26
N SER A 230 -3.08 3.57 30.79
CA SER A 230 -4.00 2.83 31.64
C SER A 230 -3.29 1.59 32.16
N GLY A 231 -2.69 1.67 33.35
CA GLY A 231 -2.14 0.47 34.01
C GLY A 231 -0.94 0.66 34.94
N LEU A 232 -0.95 1.64 35.83
CA LEU A 232 -0.22 1.54 37.10
C LEU A 232 -1.23 1.69 38.23
N ALA A 233 -2.10 0.68 38.37
CA ALA A 233 -2.80 0.46 39.62
C ALA A 233 -1.74 0.06 40.64
N ARG A 234 -1.49 0.96 41.60
CA ARG A 234 -0.72 0.68 42.80
C ARG A 234 -1.40 -0.46 43.57
N HIS A 235 -0.65 -1.52 43.83
CA HIS A 235 -0.86 -2.38 44.98
C HIS A 235 0.42 -2.34 45.82
#